data_AF-A0A357GUZ8-F1
#
_entry.id   AF-A0A357GUZ8-F1
#
_cell.length_a   1.000
_cell.length_b   1.000
_cell.length_c   1.000
_cell.angle_alpha   90.00
_cell.angle_beta   90.00
_cell.angle_gamma   90.00
#
_symmetry.space_group_name_H-M   'P 1'
#
loop_
_entity.id
_entity.type
_entity.pdbx_description
1 polymer ?
#
loop_
_entity_poly.entity_id
_entity_poly.type
_entity_poly.pdbx_seq_one_letter_code
_entity_poly.pdbx_strand_id
1 'polypeptide(L)'
;MRGIKKFRACIDVGIIRKIMKFELNSLPRNCPDETIIAEMKRVDAIIGKDILSRRDFDKHSKINSTTICNRFGNSTWKDVLVRAGLEHKYGGQDFISEKVKQNKSHRLTNDEIIEEIKKIAKILNKKEITTDDVKNHSKIIGPAVIRTGFGSWKKAIEKAGLEVSIHGHRHSEDDYFENLLNVWTHYGRQPLYREMSLTPSQITVEGY
;
A
#
# COMPACT_ATOMS: atom_id res chain seq x y z
N MET A 1 -36.36 49.86 59.92
CA MET A 1 -36.69 48.63 59.16
C MET A 1 -36.52 48.91 57.67
N ARG A 2 -35.51 48.32 57.01
CA ARG A 2 -35.23 48.50 55.56
C ARG A 2 -35.72 47.25 54.82
N GLY A 3 -36.76 47.37 54.00
CA GLY A 3 -37.29 46.30 53.16
C GLY A 3 -36.73 46.37 51.74
N ILE A 4 -35.95 45.35 51.36
CA ILE A 4 -35.33 45.22 50.03
C ILE A 4 -36.39 44.70 49.04
N LYS A 5 -36.73 45.51 48.03
CA LYS A 5 -37.54 45.10 46.88
C LYS A 5 -36.73 44.13 46.01
N LYS A 6 -37.11 42.84 45.99
CA LYS A 6 -36.55 41.85 45.05
C LYS A 6 -37.01 42.16 43.62
N PHE A 7 -36.10 42.69 42.81
CA PHE A 7 -36.24 42.70 41.35
C PHE A 7 -36.22 41.25 40.84
N ARG A 8 -37.32 40.83 40.21
CA ARG A 8 -37.46 39.52 39.58
C ARG A 8 -36.98 39.65 38.14
N ALA A 9 -35.69 39.39 37.91
CA ALA A 9 -35.17 39.25 36.56
C ALA A 9 -35.61 37.88 36.01
N CYS A 10 -36.64 37.87 35.17
CA CYS A 10 -36.86 36.77 34.23
C CYS A 10 -35.69 36.80 33.24
N ILE A 11 -34.64 36.04 33.53
CA ILE A 11 -33.65 35.69 32.51
C ILE A 11 -34.31 34.60 31.69
N ASP A 12 -34.64 34.96 30.47
CA ASP A 12 -35.24 34.11 29.46
C ASP A 12 -34.30 32.92 29.16
N VAL A 13 -34.62 31.77 29.74
CA VAL A 13 -33.87 30.50 29.62
C VAL A 13 -33.85 29.99 28.17
N GLY A 14 -34.62 30.61 27.26
CA GLY A 14 -34.71 30.25 25.85
C GLY A 14 -33.53 30.65 24.95
N ILE A 15 -32.68 31.60 25.35
CA ILE A 15 -31.72 32.23 24.42
C ILE A 15 -30.26 31.74 24.59
N ILE A 16 -29.89 31.11 25.72
CA ILE A 16 -28.53 30.59 25.96
C ILE A 16 -28.42 29.09 25.58
N ARG A 17 -29.09 28.68 24.50
CA ARG A 17 -28.78 27.44 23.77
C ARG A 17 -28.22 27.78 22.39
N LYS A 18 -27.23 28.68 22.33
CA LYS A 18 -26.24 28.63 21.25
C LYS A 18 -25.37 27.40 21.52
N ILE A 19 -25.87 26.24 21.13
CA ILE A 19 -25.25 24.92 21.34
C ILE A 19 -23.85 24.96 20.72
N MET A 20 -22.81 24.96 21.56
CA MET A 20 -21.48 24.53 21.14
C MET A 20 -21.61 23.08 20.72
N LYS A 21 -21.77 22.84 19.42
CA LYS A 21 -21.85 21.51 18.85
C LYS A 21 -20.44 20.91 18.92
N PHE A 22 -20.17 20.10 19.93
CA PHE A 22 -18.91 19.39 20.05
C PHE A 22 -18.89 18.30 18.98
N GLU A 23 -18.24 18.58 17.85
CA GLU A 23 -18.09 17.61 16.78
C GLU A 23 -16.86 16.76 17.05
N LEU A 24 -17.08 15.46 17.29
CA LEU A 24 -15.99 14.50 17.35
C LEU A 24 -15.28 14.45 15.98
N ASN A 25 -13.95 14.45 16.01
CA ASN A 25 -13.10 14.26 14.83
C ASN A 25 -13.15 12.82 14.31
N SER A 26 -13.60 11.87 15.13
CA SER A 26 -13.71 10.45 14.79
C SER A 26 -14.98 9.83 15.39
N LEU A 27 -15.55 8.82 14.73
CA LEU A 27 -16.65 8.06 15.33
C LEU A 27 -16.16 7.18 16.50
N PRO A 28 -16.98 6.97 17.55
CA PRO A 28 -16.68 6.04 18.63
C PRO A 28 -16.44 4.61 18.09
N ARG A 29 -15.49 3.90 18.70
CA ARG A 29 -15.06 2.55 18.26
C ARG A 29 -16.20 1.54 18.14
N ASN A 30 -17.19 1.64 19.03
CA ASN A 30 -18.38 0.78 19.07
C ASN A 30 -19.68 1.55 18.74
N CYS A 31 -19.61 2.60 17.89
CA CYS A 31 -20.82 3.30 17.44
C CYS A 31 -21.82 2.32 16.80
N PRO A 32 -23.14 2.54 16.75
CA PRO A 32 -24.06 1.64 16.03
C PRO A 32 -23.86 1.65 14.51
N ASP A 33 -24.28 0.58 13.82
CA ASP A 33 -24.21 0.48 12.35
C ASP A 33 -24.97 1.62 11.66
N GLU A 34 -26.10 2.04 12.25
CA GLU A 34 -26.90 3.19 11.82
C GLU A 34 -26.10 4.50 11.81
N THR A 35 -25.20 4.69 12.78
CA THR A 35 -24.33 5.88 12.85
C THR A 35 -23.32 5.88 11.71
N ILE A 36 -22.80 4.71 11.35
CA ILE A 36 -21.90 4.56 10.20
C ILE A 36 -22.66 4.85 8.90
N ILE A 37 -23.87 4.31 8.74
CA ILE A 37 -24.70 4.55 7.55
C ILE A 37 -25.05 6.04 7.42
N ALA A 38 -25.40 6.71 8.54
CA ALA A 38 -25.67 8.15 8.54
C ALA A 38 -24.42 8.96 8.15
N GLU A 39 -23.25 8.59 8.65
CA GLU A 39 -21.98 9.20 8.27
C GLU A 39 -21.67 9.00 6.78
N MET A 40 -21.95 7.80 6.23
CA MET A 40 -21.81 7.54 4.80
C MET A 40 -22.69 8.43 3.95
N LYS A 41 -23.97 8.58 4.30
CA LYS A 41 -24.90 9.47 3.59
C LYS A 41 -24.48 10.93 3.70
N ARG A 42 -23.97 11.36 4.86
CA ARG A 42 -23.42 12.72 5.06
C ARG A 42 -22.23 12.97 4.14
N VAL A 43 -21.30 12.02 4.08
CA VAL A 43 -20.09 12.14 3.25
C VAL A 43 -20.44 12.12 1.76
N ASP A 44 -21.37 11.26 1.33
CA ASP A 44 -21.89 11.24 -0.04
C ASP A 44 -22.48 12.59 -0.45
N ALA A 45 -23.33 13.17 0.42
CA ALA A 45 -23.94 14.49 0.17
C ALA A 45 -22.91 15.62 0.07
N ILE A 46 -21.78 15.52 0.78
CA ILE A 46 -20.68 16.50 0.69
C ILE A 46 -19.91 16.36 -0.62
N ILE A 47 -19.67 15.12 -1.04
CA ILE A 47 -18.87 14.84 -2.24
C ILE A 47 -19.69 15.14 -3.51
N GLY A 48 -20.98 14.79 -3.51
CA GLY A 48 -21.92 15.12 -4.59
C GLY A 48 -21.59 14.50 -5.95
N LYS A 49 -20.70 13.49 -5.99
CA LYS A 49 -20.32 12.78 -7.22
C LYS A 49 -21.28 11.63 -7.50
N ASP A 50 -21.34 11.21 -8.75
CA ASP A 50 -22.09 10.01 -9.15
C ASP A 50 -21.54 8.74 -8.50
N ILE A 51 -20.23 8.70 -8.24
CA ILE A 51 -19.54 7.56 -7.61
C ILE A 51 -18.90 7.97 -6.29
N LEU A 52 -19.13 7.17 -5.26
CA LEU A 52 -18.48 7.30 -3.95
C LEU A 52 -17.29 6.34 -3.85
N SER A 53 -16.11 6.83 -4.24
CA SER A 53 -14.86 6.06 -4.10
C SER A 53 -14.41 5.99 -2.64
N ARG A 54 -13.73 4.90 -2.24
CA ARG A 54 -13.14 4.77 -0.89
C ARG A 54 -12.22 5.93 -0.55
N ARG A 55 -11.43 6.39 -1.53
CA ARG A 55 -10.51 7.52 -1.36
C ARG A 55 -11.26 8.83 -1.10
N ASP A 56 -12.31 9.11 -1.87
CA ASP A 56 -13.12 10.32 -1.65
C ASP A 56 -13.83 10.25 -0.29
N PHE A 57 -14.38 9.08 0.06
CA PHE A 57 -15.00 8.85 1.35
C PHE A 57 -14.03 9.09 2.52
N ASP A 58 -12.86 8.45 2.49
CA ASP A 58 -11.85 8.53 3.56
C ASP A 58 -11.33 9.96 3.79
N LYS A 59 -11.42 10.84 2.77
CA LYS A 59 -11.00 12.24 2.88
C LYS A 59 -11.95 13.08 3.76
N HIS A 60 -13.23 12.75 3.77
CA HIS A 60 -14.28 13.55 4.42
C HIS A 60 -14.96 12.83 5.60
N SER A 61 -14.70 11.53 5.74
CA SER A 61 -15.30 10.67 6.75
C SER A 61 -14.56 10.73 8.09
N LYS A 62 -15.34 10.61 9.17
CA LYS A 62 -14.86 10.43 10.55
C LYS A 62 -14.48 8.97 10.86
N ILE A 63 -14.56 8.08 9.88
CA ILE A 63 -14.21 6.64 9.96
C ILE A 63 -13.61 6.15 8.64
N ASN A 64 -12.59 5.29 8.70
CA ASN A 64 -11.98 4.75 7.48
C ASN A 64 -12.84 3.66 6.83
N SER A 65 -12.90 3.65 5.50
CA SER A 65 -13.59 2.67 4.67
C SER A 65 -13.20 1.22 5.01
N THR A 66 -11.93 0.98 5.34
CA THR A 66 -11.42 -0.33 5.77
C THR A 66 -12.00 -0.76 7.11
N THR A 67 -12.11 0.17 8.06
CA THR A 67 -12.74 -0.10 9.36
C THR A 67 -14.20 -0.50 9.18
N ILE A 68 -14.91 0.16 8.27
CA ILE A 68 -16.31 -0.18 7.95
C ILE A 68 -16.40 -1.57 7.32
N CYS A 69 -15.57 -1.87 6.31
CA CYS A 69 -15.53 -3.19 5.66
C CYS A 69 -15.28 -4.32 6.66
N ASN A 70 -14.30 -4.15 7.55
CA ASN A 70 -13.97 -5.16 8.57
C ASN A 70 -15.13 -5.35 9.56
N ARG A 71 -15.73 -4.25 10.01
CA ARG A 71 -16.84 -4.27 10.97
C ARG A 71 -18.06 -4.99 10.42
N PHE A 72 -18.37 -4.81 9.14
CA PHE A 72 -19.46 -5.52 8.47
C PHE A 72 -19.06 -6.94 8.02
N GLY A 73 -18.17 -7.62 8.75
CA GLY A 73 -17.80 -9.01 8.49
C GLY A 73 -16.88 -9.19 7.29
N ASN A 74 -15.86 -8.34 7.14
CA ASN A 74 -14.93 -8.32 5.99
C ASN A 74 -15.65 -8.17 4.64
N SER A 75 -16.69 -7.34 4.63
CA SER A 75 -17.50 -7.03 3.45
C SER A 75 -16.71 -6.19 2.43
N THR A 76 -17.04 -6.33 1.15
CA THR A 76 -16.49 -5.45 0.11
C THR A 76 -17.10 -4.05 0.20
N TRP A 77 -16.44 -3.04 -0.37
CA TRP A 77 -17.00 -1.67 -0.40
C TRP A 77 -18.36 -1.60 -1.09
N LYS A 78 -18.60 -2.45 -2.08
CA LYS A 78 -19.90 -2.59 -2.74
C LYS A 78 -20.97 -3.02 -1.74
N ASP A 79 -20.71 -4.05 -0.95
CA ASP A 79 -21.66 -4.57 0.04
C ASP A 79 -21.98 -3.52 1.11
N VAL A 80 -20.97 -2.74 1.50
CA VAL A 80 -21.12 -1.62 2.44
C VAL A 80 -22.03 -0.53 1.85
N LEU A 81 -21.86 -0.18 0.57
CA LEU A 81 -22.74 0.77 -0.11
C LEU A 81 -24.17 0.24 -0.24
N VAL A 82 -24.36 -1.05 -0.55
CA VAL A 82 -25.68 -1.70 -0.58
C VAL A 82 -26.37 -1.59 0.78
N ARG A 83 -25.67 -1.89 1.88
CA ARG A 83 -26.21 -1.73 3.25
C ARG A 83 -26.61 -0.30 3.58
N ALA A 84 -25.93 0.69 2.99
CA ALA A 84 -26.25 2.10 3.16
C ALA A 84 -27.36 2.61 2.22
N GLY A 85 -27.84 1.79 1.27
CA GLY A 85 -28.77 2.20 0.21
C GLY A 85 -28.12 3.13 -0.83
N LEU A 86 -26.82 2.98 -1.04
CA LEU A 86 -25.98 3.77 -1.95
C LEU A 86 -25.38 2.88 -3.05
N GLU A 87 -26.04 1.78 -3.42
CA GLU A 87 -25.53 0.82 -4.41
C GLU A 87 -25.25 1.44 -5.77
N HIS A 88 -26.06 2.44 -6.18
CA HIS A 88 -25.88 3.18 -7.43
C HIS A 88 -24.61 4.05 -7.43
N LYS A 89 -24.03 4.33 -6.26
CA LYS A 89 -22.76 5.07 -6.10
C LYS A 89 -21.54 4.18 -6.29
N TYR A 90 -21.71 2.89 -6.54
CA TYR A 90 -20.59 1.97 -6.74
C TYR A 90 -20.01 2.07 -8.16
N GLY A 91 -18.77 2.54 -8.24
CA GLY A 91 -18.02 2.60 -9.49
C GLY A 91 -17.48 1.21 -9.83
N GLY A 92 -18.32 0.36 -10.42
CA GLY A 92 -17.94 -0.97 -10.89
C GLY A 92 -16.98 -0.94 -12.10
N GLN A 93 -16.91 -2.07 -12.81
CA GLN A 93 -16.04 -2.28 -13.97
C GLN A 93 -16.21 -1.20 -15.06
N ASP A 94 -17.41 -0.64 -15.18
CA ASP A 94 -17.77 0.35 -16.20
C ASP A 94 -17.03 1.69 -16.01
N PHE A 95 -16.67 2.03 -14.78
CA PHE A 95 -15.97 3.27 -14.41
C PHE A 95 -14.44 3.13 -14.41
N ILE A 96 -13.91 1.96 -14.78
CA ILE A 96 -12.48 1.78 -14.98
C ILE A 96 -12.06 2.66 -16.15
N SER A 97 -11.14 3.60 -15.87
CA SER A 97 -10.61 4.50 -16.90
C SER A 97 -10.06 3.70 -18.08
N GLU A 98 -10.22 4.24 -19.29
CA GLU A 98 -9.70 3.61 -20.50
C GLU A 98 -8.21 3.32 -20.39
N LYS A 99 -7.44 4.19 -19.73
CA LYS A 99 -6.02 3.98 -19.42
C LYS A 99 -5.75 2.68 -18.65
N VAL A 100 -6.62 2.30 -17.71
CA VAL A 100 -6.50 1.06 -16.94
C VAL A 100 -6.97 -0.13 -17.77
N LYS A 101 -8.03 0.01 -18.58
CA LYS A 101 -8.49 -1.04 -19.51
C LYS A 101 -7.42 -1.40 -20.55
N GLN A 102 -6.70 -0.39 -21.05
CA GLN A 102 -5.62 -0.54 -22.01
C GLN A 102 -4.29 -0.98 -21.37
N ASN A 103 -4.21 -1.08 -20.04
CA ASN A 103 -2.99 -1.51 -19.38
C ASN A 103 -2.76 -3.02 -19.59
N LYS A 104 -2.00 -3.35 -20.65
CA LYS A 104 -1.66 -4.73 -21.03
C LYS A 104 -0.90 -5.48 -19.94
N SER A 105 -0.32 -4.79 -18.94
CA SER A 105 0.49 -5.42 -17.89
C SER A 105 -0.27 -6.50 -17.10
N HIS A 106 -1.60 -6.39 -17.00
CA HIS A 106 -2.45 -7.37 -16.29
C HIS A 106 -2.86 -8.59 -17.14
N ARG A 107 -2.60 -8.56 -18.46
CA ARG A 107 -2.99 -9.63 -19.40
C ARG A 107 -1.80 -10.42 -19.93
N LEU A 108 -0.59 -10.06 -19.50
CA LEU A 108 0.62 -10.75 -19.91
C LEU A 108 0.69 -12.15 -19.32
N THR A 109 1.00 -13.09 -20.19
CA THR A 109 1.42 -14.43 -19.80
C THR A 109 2.86 -14.42 -19.29
N ASN A 110 3.22 -15.46 -18.54
CA ASN A 110 4.60 -15.62 -18.09
C ASN A 110 5.58 -15.71 -19.27
N ASP A 111 5.19 -16.34 -20.38
CA ASP A 111 6.05 -16.46 -21.55
C ASP A 111 6.31 -15.11 -22.23
N GLU A 112 5.29 -14.25 -22.33
CA GLU A 112 5.44 -12.88 -22.84
C GLU A 112 6.36 -12.03 -21.95
N ILE A 113 6.29 -12.21 -20.63
CA ILE A 113 7.19 -11.53 -19.69
C ILE A 113 8.63 -12.01 -19.89
N ILE A 114 8.86 -13.32 -20.10
CA ILE A 114 10.19 -13.88 -20.35
C ILE A 114 10.77 -13.35 -21.66
N GLU A 115 9.98 -13.32 -22.73
CA GLU A 115 10.47 -12.83 -24.04
C GLU A 115 10.83 -11.35 -24.00
N GLU A 116 10.05 -10.53 -23.29
CA GLU A 116 10.37 -9.12 -23.10
C GLU A 116 11.63 -8.93 -22.22
N ILE A 117 11.83 -9.76 -21.17
CA ILE A 117 13.08 -9.79 -20.38
C ILE A 117 14.30 -10.09 -21.27
N LYS A 118 14.23 -11.14 -22.10
CA LYS A 118 15.31 -11.52 -23.02
C LYS A 118 15.61 -10.43 -24.03
N LYS A 119 14.57 -9.77 -24.55
CA LYS A 119 14.70 -8.65 -25.48
C LYS A 119 15.43 -7.47 -24.86
N ILE A 120 15.14 -7.12 -23.60
CA ILE A 120 15.84 -6.05 -22.88
C ILE A 120 17.31 -6.41 -22.68
N ALA A 121 17.61 -7.65 -22.27
CA ALA A 121 18.98 -8.14 -22.14
C ALA A 121 19.75 -8.04 -23.47
N LYS A 122 19.11 -8.42 -24.58
CA LYS A 122 19.67 -8.30 -25.94
C LYS A 122 19.92 -6.85 -26.36
N ILE A 123 18.99 -5.94 -26.06
CA ILE A 123 19.13 -4.50 -26.37
C ILE A 123 20.31 -3.91 -25.61
N LEU A 124 20.48 -4.27 -24.34
CA LEU A 124 21.55 -3.76 -23.48
C LEU A 124 22.88 -4.51 -23.67
N ASN A 125 22.87 -5.61 -24.44
CA ASN A 125 23.99 -6.52 -24.60
C ASN A 125 24.58 -6.98 -23.25
N LYS A 126 23.71 -7.28 -22.28
CA LYS A 126 24.09 -7.77 -20.95
C LYS A 126 23.61 -9.20 -20.73
N LYS A 127 24.41 -9.99 -20.01
CA LYS A 127 24.03 -11.34 -19.54
C LYS A 127 23.23 -11.32 -18.25
N GLU A 128 23.42 -10.29 -17.44
CA GLU A 128 22.64 -9.97 -16.25
C GLU A 128 21.85 -8.68 -16.48
N ILE A 129 20.61 -8.62 -15.99
CA ILE A 129 19.81 -7.39 -16.02
C ILE A 129 19.29 -7.04 -14.63
N THR A 130 19.13 -5.76 -14.38
CA THR A 130 18.64 -5.21 -13.11
C THR A 130 17.17 -4.81 -13.20
N THR A 131 16.55 -4.55 -12.04
CA THR A 131 15.18 -4.03 -11.95
C THR A 131 15.05 -2.66 -12.62
N ASP A 132 16.08 -1.83 -12.55
CA ASP A 132 16.14 -0.54 -13.22
C ASP A 132 16.31 -0.67 -14.73
N ASP A 133 17.08 -1.65 -15.22
CA ASP A 133 17.15 -1.94 -16.66
C ASP A 133 15.74 -2.21 -17.22
N VAL A 134 14.94 -3.04 -16.55
CA VAL A 134 13.56 -3.32 -16.98
C VAL A 134 12.67 -2.09 -16.87
N LYS A 135 12.75 -1.34 -15.77
CA LYS A 135 11.94 -0.14 -15.54
C LYS A 135 12.20 0.95 -16.59
N ASN A 136 13.45 1.09 -17.05
CA ASN A 136 13.85 2.13 -17.99
C ASN A 136 13.66 1.71 -19.46
N HIS A 137 13.71 0.41 -19.76
CA HIS A 137 13.70 -0.08 -21.15
C HIS A 137 12.41 -0.79 -21.57
N SER A 138 11.55 -1.22 -20.63
CA SER A 138 10.24 -1.76 -20.97
C SER A 138 9.12 -0.75 -20.77
N LYS A 139 8.21 -0.71 -21.75
CA LYS A 139 6.93 0.02 -21.66
C LYS A 139 5.78 -0.88 -21.21
N ILE A 140 6.04 -2.19 -21.08
CA ILE A 140 4.98 -3.23 -20.97
C ILE A 140 5.11 -3.97 -19.63
N ILE A 141 6.34 -4.28 -19.21
CA ILE A 141 6.62 -4.97 -17.94
C ILE A 141 7.33 -4.05 -16.96
N GLY A 142 7.09 -4.26 -15.68
CA GLY A 142 7.80 -3.60 -14.59
C GLY A 142 8.13 -4.59 -13.46
N PRO A 143 8.94 -4.18 -12.46
CA PRO A 143 9.36 -5.09 -11.38
C PRO A 143 8.19 -5.74 -10.63
N ALA A 144 7.07 -5.02 -10.48
CA ALA A 144 5.86 -5.56 -9.85
C ALA A 144 5.21 -6.67 -10.67
N VAL A 145 5.14 -6.53 -12.00
CA VAL A 145 4.55 -7.53 -12.92
C VAL A 145 5.35 -8.82 -12.88
N ILE A 146 6.68 -8.71 -12.93
CA ILE A 146 7.60 -9.85 -12.84
C ILE A 146 7.43 -10.58 -11.52
N ARG A 147 7.37 -9.84 -10.40
CA ARG A 147 7.15 -10.43 -9.08
C ARG A 147 5.79 -11.12 -8.97
N THR A 148 4.73 -10.55 -9.53
CA THR A 148 3.40 -11.18 -9.51
C THR A 148 3.34 -12.45 -10.36
N GLY A 149 3.97 -12.48 -11.55
CA GLY A 149 3.95 -13.65 -12.43
C GLY A 149 4.85 -14.82 -11.95
N PHE A 150 6.00 -14.51 -11.35
CA PHE A 150 7.04 -15.50 -11.03
C PHE A 150 7.32 -15.67 -9.53
N GLY A 151 6.72 -14.83 -8.68
CA GLY A 151 6.95 -14.79 -7.23
C GLY A 151 8.22 -14.04 -6.84
N SER A 152 9.31 -14.17 -7.61
CA SER A 152 10.57 -13.46 -7.38
C SER A 152 11.27 -13.06 -8.69
N TRP A 153 12.11 -12.02 -8.60
CA TRP A 153 12.96 -11.57 -9.70
C TRP A 153 13.91 -12.68 -10.18
N LYS A 154 14.61 -13.31 -9.23
CA LYS A 154 15.53 -14.43 -9.49
C LYS A 154 14.91 -15.51 -10.37
N LYS A 155 13.72 -16.00 -10.00
CA LYS A 155 13.01 -17.04 -10.76
C LYS A 155 12.67 -16.61 -12.19
N ALA A 156 12.38 -15.33 -12.40
CA ALA A 156 12.09 -14.81 -13.74
C ALA A 156 13.35 -14.73 -14.60
N ILE A 157 14.47 -14.28 -14.03
CA ILE A 157 15.77 -14.18 -14.72
C ILE A 157 16.31 -15.58 -15.06
N GLU A 158 16.23 -16.53 -14.14
CA GLU A 158 16.61 -17.94 -14.37
C GLU A 158 15.78 -18.56 -15.50
N LYS A 159 14.45 -18.36 -15.50
CA LYS A 159 13.58 -18.84 -16.59
C LYS A 159 13.84 -18.15 -17.93
N ALA A 160 14.35 -16.92 -17.90
CA ALA A 160 14.78 -16.23 -19.11
C ALA A 160 16.14 -16.70 -19.63
N GLY A 161 16.84 -17.57 -18.89
CA GLY A 161 18.18 -18.06 -19.25
C GLY A 161 19.27 -17.01 -19.08
N LEU A 162 19.05 -16.02 -18.20
CA LEU A 162 19.99 -14.95 -17.90
C LEU A 162 20.71 -15.21 -16.58
N GLU A 163 21.86 -14.57 -16.40
CA GLU A 163 22.63 -14.64 -15.16
C GLU A 163 21.97 -13.76 -14.10
N VAL A 164 21.81 -14.32 -12.90
CA VAL A 164 21.22 -13.60 -11.76
C VAL A 164 22.30 -12.70 -11.17
N SER A 165 22.07 -11.39 -11.19
CA SER A 165 23.02 -10.46 -10.60
C SER A 165 23.19 -10.70 -9.11
N ILE A 166 24.44 -10.88 -8.69
CA ILE A 166 24.84 -11.13 -7.30
C ILE A 166 24.65 -9.87 -6.44
N HIS A 167 24.77 -8.69 -7.06
CA HIS A 167 24.77 -7.37 -6.43
C HIS A 167 23.39 -6.89 -5.92
N GLY A 168 22.37 -7.76 -5.93
CA GLY A 168 21.05 -7.50 -5.35
C GLY A 168 20.52 -8.65 -4.50
N HIS A 169 21.33 -9.67 -4.24
CA HIS A 169 20.94 -10.74 -3.33
C HIS A 169 21.12 -10.28 -1.88
N ARG A 170 20.04 -10.34 -1.08
CA ARG A 170 20.23 -10.55 0.36
C ARG A 170 20.83 -11.94 0.50
N HIS A 171 22.05 -12.01 1.02
CA HIS A 171 22.71 -13.27 1.32
C HIS A 171 21.83 -14.06 2.31
N SER A 172 21.77 -15.37 2.11
CA SER A 172 21.20 -16.29 3.10
C SER A 172 22.12 -16.40 4.32
N GLU A 173 21.63 -16.98 5.42
CA GLU A 173 22.49 -17.30 6.57
C GLU A 173 23.68 -18.17 6.15
N ASP A 174 23.46 -19.17 5.30
CA ASP A 174 24.52 -20.06 4.82
C ASP A 174 25.60 -19.28 4.05
N ASP A 175 25.20 -18.32 3.20
CA ASP A 175 26.15 -17.47 2.47
C ASP A 175 27.04 -16.64 3.42
N TYR A 176 26.45 -16.11 4.52
CA TYR A 176 27.20 -15.36 5.53
C TYR A 176 28.18 -16.24 6.31
N PHE A 177 27.76 -17.46 6.66
CA PHE A 177 28.61 -18.43 7.37
C PHE A 177 29.75 -18.93 6.50
N GLU A 178 29.49 -19.27 5.23
CA GLU A 178 30.52 -19.69 4.28
C GLU A 178 31.54 -18.58 4.01
N ASN A 179 31.08 -17.33 3.86
CA ASN A 179 31.99 -16.20 3.74
C ASN A 179 32.85 -16.03 5.00
N LEU A 180 32.25 -16.12 6.20
CA LEU A 180 33.00 -16.00 7.44
C LEU A 180 34.01 -17.15 7.62
N LEU A 181 33.61 -18.38 7.28
CA LEU A 181 34.46 -19.57 7.32
C LEU A 181 35.65 -19.42 6.38
N ASN A 182 35.44 -18.94 5.16
CA ASN A 182 36.51 -18.69 4.19
C ASN A 182 37.52 -17.66 4.70
N VAL A 183 37.04 -16.53 5.21
CA VAL A 183 37.91 -15.47 5.73
C VAL A 183 38.67 -15.96 6.97
N TRP A 184 37.99 -16.66 7.90
CA TRP A 184 38.62 -17.23 9.09
C TRP A 184 39.69 -18.26 8.73
N THR A 185 39.39 -19.17 7.80
CA THR A 185 40.33 -20.20 7.34
C THR A 185 41.55 -19.58 6.67
N HIS A 186 41.36 -18.51 5.91
CA HIS A 186 42.46 -17.79 5.25
C HIS A 186 43.42 -17.14 6.25
N TYR A 187 42.90 -16.46 7.27
CA TYR A 187 43.74 -15.79 8.27
C TYR A 187 44.20 -16.71 9.41
N GLY A 188 43.60 -17.90 9.55
CA GLY A 188 43.90 -18.85 10.63
C GLY A 188 43.55 -18.32 12.03
N ARG A 189 42.80 -17.22 12.11
CA ARG A 189 42.34 -16.57 13.34
C ARG A 189 41.02 -15.87 13.08
N GLN A 190 40.38 -15.41 14.15
CA GLN A 190 39.22 -14.55 14.03
C GLN A 190 39.56 -13.33 13.14
N PRO A 191 38.78 -13.09 12.08
CA PRO A 191 39.02 -11.96 11.19
C PRO A 191 38.68 -10.64 11.86
N LEU A 192 39.47 -9.62 11.57
CA LEU A 192 39.23 -8.25 12.01
C LEU A 192 38.15 -7.61 11.13
N TYR A 193 37.45 -6.62 11.68
CA TYR A 193 36.42 -5.87 10.97
C TYR A 193 36.88 -5.37 9.59
N ARG A 194 38.10 -4.83 9.48
CA ARG A 194 38.63 -4.33 8.20
C ARG A 194 38.92 -5.44 7.19
N GLU A 195 39.24 -6.65 7.66
CA GLU A 195 39.58 -7.80 6.80
C GLU A 195 38.34 -8.36 6.09
N MET A 196 37.15 -8.15 6.66
CA MET A 196 35.87 -8.49 6.03
C MET A 196 35.52 -7.60 4.81
N SER A 197 36.25 -6.51 4.59
CA SER A 197 36.15 -5.69 3.37
C SER A 197 37.29 -5.96 2.38
N LEU A 198 38.14 -6.96 2.65
CA LEU A 198 39.30 -7.32 1.83
C LEU A 198 39.19 -8.76 1.32
N THR A 199 39.90 -9.07 0.24
CA THR A 199 40.05 -10.45 -0.25
C THR A 199 40.65 -11.33 0.85
N PRO A 200 40.07 -12.51 1.16
CA PRO A 200 39.15 -13.31 0.34
C PRO A 200 37.64 -13.09 0.58
N SER A 201 37.25 -12.11 1.38
CA SER A 201 35.83 -11.86 1.66
C SER A 201 35.07 -11.46 0.38
N GLN A 202 33.90 -12.06 0.18
CA GLN A 202 32.96 -11.75 -0.89
C GLN A 202 31.73 -10.96 -0.41
N ILE A 203 31.53 -10.88 0.90
CA ILE A 203 30.46 -10.11 1.54
C ILE A 203 31.10 -9.03 2.39
N THR A 204 30.81 -7.76 2.09
CA THR A 204 31.34 -6.63 2.86
C THR A 204 30.71 -6.56 4.25
N VAL A 205 31.32 -5.80 5.15
CA VAL A 205 30.80 -5.66 6.52
C VAL A 205 29.39 -5.07 6.55
N GLU A 206 29.02 -4.22 5.60
CA GLU A 206 27.65 -3.69 5.51
C GLU A 206 26.62 -4.75 5.09
N GLY A 207 27.07 -5.91 4.61
CA GLY A 207 26.21 -7.04 4.26
C GLY A 207 25.74 -7.85 5.47
N TYR A 208 26.52 -7.90 6.55
CA TYR A 208 26.22 -8.63 7.79
C TYR A 208 25.28 -7.85 8.72
#